data_AF-A0A2M3YWT0-F1
#
_entry.id   AF-A0A2M3YWT0-F1
#
_cell.length_a   1.000
_cell.length_b   1.000
_cell.length_c   1.000
_cell.angle_alpha   90.00
_cell.angle_beta   90.00
_cell.angle_gamma   90.00
#
_symmetry.space_group_name_H-M   'P 1'
#
loop_
_entity.id
_entity.type
_entity.pdbx_description
1 polymer ?
#
loop_
_entity_poly.entity_id
_entity_poly.type
_entity_poly.pdbx_seq_one_letter_code
_entity_poly.pdbx_strand_id
1 'polypeptide(L)'
;MRSIQQQQQQQQQVLWFALVALVTTCLVAAEDICTVSLDMIVPALPAPCQPLATCNHQLASERYEQALQQCRVSAATRRDTRAAFPKQLTNWYREQTFFLEELEKLHTTNHPRIVALEREIEGGAALMAQLRRKHFIYCIEAGRTKEALLYHATAQQQLTAAQIIEAIRTNKELREGVMLNVLDFIRALPDEAERRALYREAKPILGRVLLRTRMALVFGIDARSVLPANETDALLAPMTERYRTDFLEGHYFNHDALTRFARDYPRYYV
;
A
#
# COMPACT_ATOMS: atom_id res chain seq x y z
N MET A 1 -6.82 -13.86 -4.89
CA MET A 1 -7.70 -12.87 -4.21
C MET A 1 -8.92 -13.46 -3.50
N ARG A 2 -9.48 -14.61 -3.91
CA ARG A 2 -10.64 -15.22 -3.22
C ARG A 2 -10.34 -15.90 -1.86
N SER A 3 -9.10 -16.29 -1.60
CA SER A 3 -8.73 -17.02 -0.36
C SER A 3 -8.69 -16.14 0.89
N ILE A 4 -8.33 -14.85 0.75
CA ILE A 4 -8.18 -13.93 1.89
C ILE A 4 -9.57 -13.50 2.43
N GLN A 5 -10.55 -13.35 1.54
CA GLN A 5 -11.94 -13.07 1.93
C GLN A 5 -12.59 -14.24 2.66
N GLN A 6 -12.33 -15.48 2.24
CA GLN A 6 -12.82 -16.68 2.96
C GLN A 6 -12.22 -16.80 4.36
N GLN A 7 -10.95 -16.44 4.52
CA GLN A 7 -10.26 -16.53 5.81
C GLN A 7 -10.75 -15.47 6.82
N GLN A 8 -11.07 -14.27 6.36
CA GLN A 8 -11.69 -13.23 7.21
C GLN A 8 -13.13 -13.58 7.61
N GLN A 9 -13.91 -14.20 6.71
CA GLN A 9 -15.27 -14.64 7.03
C GLN A 9 -15.29 -15.76 8.08
N GLN A 10 -14.33 -16.69 8.02
CA GLN A 10 -14.19 -17.74 9.03
C GLN A 10 -13.80 -17.18 10.41
N GLN A 11 -12.89 -16.20 10.48
CA GLN A 11 -12.51 -15.58 11.76
C GLN A 11 -13.65 -14.78 12.38
N GLN A 12 -14.45 -14.07 11.59
CA GLN A 12 -15.61 -13.35 12.10
C GLN A 12 -16.72 -14.29 12.60
N GLN A 13 -16.92 -15.44 11.97
CA GLN A 13 -17.89 -16.44 12.42
C GLN A 13 -17.49 -17.05 13.77
N VAL A 14 -16.22 -17.38 13.98
CA VAL A 14 -15.73 -17.95 15.25
C VAL A 14 -15.87 -16.94 16.40
N LEU A 15 -15.60 -15.66 16.15
CA LEU A 15 -15.80 -14.58 17.13
C LEU A 15 -17.29 -14.37 17.47
N TRP A 16 -18.18 -14.48 16.48
CA TRP A 16 -19.63 -14.43 16.71
C TRP A 16 -20.14 -15.63 17.53
N PHE A 17 -19.69 -16.85 17.25
CA PHE A 17 -20.06 -18.02 18.05
C PHE A 17 -19.52 -17.93 19.49
N ALA A 18 -18.31 -17.40 19.70
CA ALA A 18 -17.75 -17.18 21.03
C ALA A 18 -18.53 -16.11 21.82
N LEU A 19 -18.97 -15.02 21.17
CA LEU A 19 -19.81 -13.99 21.78
C LEU A 19 -21.23 -14.48 22.08
N VAL A 20 -21.84 -15.28 21.20
CA VAL A 20 -23.15 -15.87 21.46
C VAL A 20 -23.07 -16.87 22.62
N ALA A 21 -22.03 -17.70 22.70
CA ALA A 21 -21.83 -18.62 23.83
C ALA A 21 -21.70 -17.88 25.18
N LEU A 22 -20.94 -16.77 25.21
CA LEU A 22 -20.77 -15.94 26.41
C LEU A 22 -22.05 -15.20 26.83
N VAL A 23 -22.90 -14.81 25.88
CA VAL A 23 -24.18 -14.12 26.17
C VAL A 23 -25.26 -15.14 26.59
N THR A 24 -25.28 -16.34 26.01
CA THR A 24 -26.26 -17.38 26.39
C THR A 24 -26.02 -18.00 27.77
N THR A 25 -24.79 -18.02 28.29
CA THR A 25 -24.53 -18.53 29.65
C THR A 25 -24.97 -17.58 30.76
N CYS A 26 -25.31 -16.32 30.46
CA CYS A 26 -25.66 -15.31 31.47
C CYS A 26 -27.18 -15.04 31.60
N LEU A 27 -28.04 -15.61 30.76
CA LEU A 27 -29.44 -15.19 30.68
C LEU A 27 -30.46 -16.34 30.56
N VAL A 28 -30.27 -17.43 31.32
CA VAL A 28 -31.40 -18.20 31.87
C VAL A 28 -30.92 -18.80 33.19
N ALA A 29 -30.85 -17.99 34.25
CA ALA A 29 -31.06 -18.55 35.57
C ALA A 29 -32.54 -18.95 35.59
N ALA A 30 -32.84 -20.18 35.17
CA ALA A 30 -34.13 -20.78 35.45
C ALA A 30 -34.33 -20.60 36.96
N GLU A 31 -35.42 -19.95 37.38
CA GLU A 31 -35.78 -19.86 38.78
C GLU A 31 -35.93 -21.29 39.29
N ASP A 32 -34.85 -21.81 39.87
CA ASP A 32 -34.86 -23.06 40.59
C ASP A 32 -35.88 -22.88 41.71
N ILE A 33 -36.93 -23.70 41.72
CA ILE A 33 -37.98 -23.77 42.76
C ILE A 33 -37.39 -23.87 44.19
N CYS A 34 -36.09 -24.16 44.29
CA CYS A 34 -35.32 -24.46 45.48
C CYS A 34 -34.30 -23.35 45.85
N THR A 35 -34.31 -22.16 45.21
CA THR A 35 -33.54 -21.00 45.70
C THR A 35 -34.20 -20.38 46.93
N VAL A 36 -33.75 -20.78 48.11
CA VAL A 36 -34.04 -20.04 49.35
C VAL A 36 -33.07 -18.86 49.42
N SER A 37 -33.53 -17.66 49.10
CA SER A 37 -32.95 -16.44 49.67
C SER A 37 -33.44 -16.35 51.11
N LEU A 38 -32.56 -16.03 52.05
CA LEU A 38 -32.83 -16.09 53.50
C LEU A 38 -33.93 -15.13 54.01
N ASP A 39 -34.56 -14.33 53.14
CA ASP A 39 -35.58 -13.33 53.48
C ASP A 39 -36.89 -13.41 52.66
N MET A 40 -37.15 -14.48 51.89
CA MET A 40 -38.42 -14.62 51.13
C MET A 40 -39.36 -15.68 51.72
N ILE A 41 -40.60 -15.26 52.01
CA ILE A 41 -41.73 -16.15 52.26
C ILE A 41 -42.04 -16.88 50.95
N VAL A 42 -41.88 -18.22 50.96
CA VAL A 42 -42.15 -19.08 49.80
C VAL A 42 -43.65 -19.04 49.48
N PRO A 43 -44.08 -18.64 48.27
CA PRO A 43 -45.46 -18.89 47.84
C PRO A 43 -45.66 -20.40 47.72
N ALA A 44 -46.74 -20.92 48.32
CA ALA A 44 -47.07 -22.33 48.25
C ALA A 44 -47.09 -22.80 46.78
N LEU A 45 -46.52 -23.98 46.51
CA LEU A 45 -46.64 -24.65 45.22
C LEU A 45 -48.10 -24.55 44.75
N PRO A 46 -48.38 -24.11 43.50
CA PRO A 46 -49.75 -23.90 43.05
C PRO A 46 -50.52 -25.21 43.21
N ALA A 47 -51.42 -25.23 44.19
CA ALA A 47 -52.23 -26.40 44.45
C ALA A 47 -53.03 -26.70 43.18
N PRO A 48 -53.05 -27.95 42.66
CA PRO A 48 -53.85 -28.30 41.48
C PRO A 48 -55.37 -28.30 41.76
N CYS A 49 -55.80 -27.65 42.85
CA CYS A 49 -57.12 -27.78 43.42
C CYS A 49 -57.70 -26.39 43.65
N GLN A 50 -58.47 -25.93 42.66
CA GLN A 50 -59.42 -24.84 42.83
C GLN A 50 -60.53 -25.28 43.81
N PRO A 51 -61.18 -24.35 44.54
CA PRO A 51 -61.85 -24.64 45.80
C PRO A 51 -63.12 -25.51 45.72
N LEU A 52 -63.49 -26.09 44.57
CA LEU A 52 -64.77 -26.78 44.36
C LEU A 52 -64.70 -28.10 43.56
N ALA A 53 -63.53 -28.72 43.34
CA ALA A 53 -63.44 -30.05 42.71
C ALA A 53 -62.59 -31.02 43.54
N THR A 54 -62.97 -32.31 43.53
CA THR A 54 -62.27 -33.42 44.20
C THR A 54 -60.78 -33.43 43.81
N CYS A 55 -59.95 -32.97 44.73
CA CYS A 55 -58.50 -32.91 44.58
C CYS A 55 -57.95 -34.34 44.47
N ASN A 56 -57.28 -34.67 43.37
CA ASN A 56 -56.60 -35.97 43.26
C ASN A 56 -55.33 -35.94 44.13
N HIS A 57 -55.50 -36.34 45.39
CA HIS A 57 -54.46 -36.31 46.41
C HIS A 57 -53.21 -37.10 46.01
N GLN A 58 -53.36 -38.17 45.22
CA GLN A 58 -52.23 -38.98 44.73
C GLN A 58 -51.35 -38.20 43.74
N LEU A 59 -51.97 -37.47 42.81
CA LEU A 59 -51.24 -36.63 41.86
C LEU A 59 -50.54 -35.45 42.56
N ALA A 60 -51.17 -34.89 43.60
CA ALA A 60 -50.58 -33.82 44.40
C ALA A 60 -49.38 -34.32 45.23
N SER A 61 -49.47 -35.51 45.83
CA SER A 61 -48.34 -36.11 46.56
C SER A 61 -47.18 -36.46 45.63
N GLU A 62 -47.44 -37.01 44.45
CA GLU A 62 -46.41 -37.33 43.46
C GLU A 62 -45.64 -36.07 43.00
N ARG A 63 -46.36 -34.98 42.71
CA ARG A 63 -45.73 -33.70 42.35
C ARG A 63 -44.92 -33.11 43.50
N TYR A 64 -45.39 -33.24 44.73
CA TYR A 64 -44.66 -32.80 45.91
C TYR A 64 -43.38 -33.62 46.12
N GLU A 65 -43.44 -34.94 45.97
CA GLU A 65 -42.27 -35.81 46.07
C GLU A 65 -41.25 -35.53 44.95
N GLN A 66 -41.71 -35.28 43.72
CA GLN A 66 -40.84 -34.88 42.61
C GLN A 66 -40.15 -33.54 42.89
N ALA A 67 -40.89 -32.53 43.37
CA ALA A 67 -40.32 -31.23 43.74
C ALA A 67 -39.31 -31.37 44.89
N LEU A 68 -39.61 -32.21 45.89
CA LEU A 68 -38.72 -32.48 47.02
C LEU A 68 -37.42 -33.17 46.58
N GLN A 69 -37.49 -34.14 45.67
CA GLN A 69 -36.30 -34.79 45.10
C GLN A 69 -35.48 -33.81 44.26
N GLN A 70 -36.14 -32.99 43.42
CA GLN A 70 -35.47 -31.94 42.64
C GLN A 70 -34.74 -30.94 43.54
N CYS A 71 -35.36 -30.54 44.66
CA CYS A 71 -34.71 -29.65 45.62
C CYS A 71 -33.55 -30.29 46.39
N ARG A 72 -33.60 -31.59 46.68
CA ARG A 72 -32.45 -32.29 47.26
C ARG A 72 -31.27 -32.35 46.29
N VAL A 73 -31.53 -32.66 45.02
CA VAL A 73 -30.48 -32.69 43.99
C VAL A 73 -29.91 -31.28 43.76
N SER A 74 -30.76 -30.25 43.63
CA SER A 74 -30.30 -28.85 43.49
C SER A 74 -29.51 -28.36 44.73
N ALA A 75 -29.93 -28.73 45.94
CA ALA A 75 -29.18 -28.40 47.16
C ALA A 75 -27.81 -29.10 47.21
N ALA A 76 -27.73 -30.37 46.79
CA ALA A 76 -26.47 -31.11 46.71
C ALA A 76 -25.53 -30.51 45.66
N THR A 77 -26.01 -30.24 44.44
CA THR A 77 -25.19 -29.64 43.38
C THR A 77 -24.71 -28.24 43.75
N ARG A 78 -25.52 -27.43 44.45
CA ARG A 78 -25.09 -26.12 44.97
C ARG A 78 -24.01 -26.22 46.04
N ARG A 79 -24.07 -27.24 46.91
CA ARG A 79 -23.01 -27.50 47.89
C ARG A 79 -21.72 -27.91 47.19
N ASP A 80 -21.81 -28.82 46.22
CA ASP A 80 -20.65 -29.32 45.49
C ASP A 80 -20.00 -28.22 44.64
N THR A 81 -20.80 -27.41 43.96
CA THR A 81 -20.31 -26.23 43.21
C THR A 81 -19.68 -25.19 44.13
N ARG A 82 -20.29 -24.86 45.27
CA ARG A 82 -19.67 -23.96 46.27
C ARG A 82 -18.36 -24.52 46.83
N ALA A 83 -18.29 -25.83 47.07
CA ALA A 83 -17.07 -26.49 47.55
C ALA A 83 -15.96 -26.51 46.47
N ALA A 84 -16.32 -26.67 45.20
CA ALA A 84 -15.39 -26.68 44.08
C ALA A 84 -14.96 -25.28 43.61
N PHE A 85 -15.77 -24.25 43.87
CA PHE A 85 -15.58 -22.89 43.36
C PHE A 85 -14.21 -22.28 43.69
N PRO A 86 -13.66 -22.36 44.92
CA PRO A 86 -12.34 -21.81 45.22
C PRO A 86 -11.22 -22.48 44.42
N LYS A 87 -11.33 -23.78 44.16
CA LYS A 87 -10.36 -24.55 43.37
C LYS A 87 -10.48 -24.20 41.89
N GLN A 88 -11.69 -24.03 41.38
CA GLN A 88 -11.91 -23.57 40.01
C GLN A 88 -11.36 -22.16 39.81
N LEU A 89 -11.67 -21.23 40.72
CA LEU A 89 -11.19 -19.86 40.66
C LEU A 89 -9.65 -19.77 40.66
N THR A 90 -8.99 -20.55 41.52
CA THR A 90 -7.52 -20.59 41.56
C THR A 90 -6.91 -21.22 40.31
N ASN A 91 -7.52 -22.27 39.75
CA ASN A 91 -7.08 -22.84 38.48
C ASN A 91 -7.25 -21.84 37.32
N TRP A 92 -8.39 -21.16 37.24
CA TRP A 92 -8.65 -20.16 36.21
C TRP A 92 -7.65 -19.00 36.28
N TYR A 93 -7.37 -18.52 37.49
CA TYR A 93 -6.36 -17.47 37.69
C TYR A 93 -4.98 -17.93 37.23
N ARG A 94 -4.58 -19.17 37.56
CA ARG A 94 -3.29 -19.75 37.15
C ARG A 94 -3.19 -19.93 35.64
N GLU A 95 -4.25 -20.40 35.00
CA GLU A 95 -4.31 -20.54 33.54
C GLU A 95 -4.20 -19.17 32.87
N GLN A 96 -4.93 -18.17 33.37
CA GLN A 96 -4.86 -16.81 32.85
C GLN A 96 -3.46 -16.21 32.99
N THR A 97 -2.79 -16.39 34.13
CA THR A 97 -1.41 -15.94 34.31
C THR A 97 -0.45 -16.67 33.38
N PHE A 98 -0.62 -17.99 33.21
CA PHE A 98 0.22 -18.78 32.30
C PHE A 98 0.09 -18.31 30.84
N PHE A 99 -1.16 -18.12 30.37
CA PHE A 99 -1.38 -17.64 29.01
C PHE A 99 -0.84 -16.23 28.79
N LEU A 100 -0.96 -15.33 29.78
CA LEU A 100 -0.41 -13.98 29.70
C LEU A 100 1.12 -14.00 29.64
N GLU A 101 1.78 -14.79 30.50
CA GLU A 101 3.23 -14.95 30.47
C GLU A 101 3.72 -15.54 29.14
N GLU A 102 3.00 -16.53 28.60
CA GLU A 102 3.36 -17.14 27.32
C GLU A 102 3.15 -16.16 26.15
N LEU A 103 2.09 -15.35 26.20
CA LEU A 103 1.88 -14.26 25.24
C LEU A 103 2.97 -13.20 25.33
N GLU A 104 3.38 -12.83 26.53
CA GLU A 104 4.46 -11.87 26.76
C GLU A 104 5.80 -12.42 26.26
N LYS A 105 6.10 -13.70 26.51
CA LYS A 105 7.28 -14.38 25.95
C LYS A 105 7.25 -14.43 24.43
N LEU A 106 6.11 -14.79 23.83
CA LEU A 106 5.95 -14.83 22.38
C LEU A 106 6.08 -13.42 21.77
N HIS A 107 5.50 -12.41 22.41
CA HIS A 107 5.59 -11.02 21.98
C HIS A 107 7.04 -10.53 22.07
N THR A 108 7.68 -10.64 23.23
CA THR A 108 9.07 -10.19 23.42
C THR A 108 10.06 -10.91 22.51
N THR A 109 9.84 -12.20 22.22
CA THR A 109 10.70 -12.97 21.31
C THR A 109 10.54 -12.56 19.85
N ASN A 110 9.30 -12.31 19.39
CA ASN A 110 9.01 -12.12 17.96
C ASN A 110 8.87 -10.67 17.54
N HIS A 111 8.43 -9.78 18.43
CA HIS A 111 8.27 -8.35 18.16
C HIS A 111 9.54 -7.68 17.57
N PRO A 112 10.75 -7.86 18.11
CA PRO A 112 11.94 -7.23 17.53
C PRO A 112 12.25 -7.74 16.12
N ARG A 113 11.95 -9.01 15.81
CA ARG A 113 12.11 -9.58 14.47
C ARG A 113 11.11 -8.98 13.48
N ILE A 114 9.85 -8.83 13.89
CA ILE A 114 8.79 -8.23 13.06
C ILE A 114 9.15 -6.77 12.74
N VAL A 115 9.53 -5.98 13.75
CA VAL A 115 9.93 -4.58 13.58
C VAL A 115 11.18 -4.44 12.70
N ALA A 116 12.15 -5.35 12.83
CA ALA A 116 13.32 -5.38 11.95
C ALA A 116 12.94 -5.66 10.48
N LEU A 117 12.08 -6.64 10.25
CA LEU A 117 11.59 -6.98 8.90
C LEU A 117 10.79 -5.83 8.28
N GLU A 118 9.94 -5.16 9.05
CA GLU A 118 9.20 -3.98 8.57
C GLU A 118 10.16 -2.88 8.11
N ARG A 119 11.19 -2.58 8.90
CA ARG A 119 12.23 -1.60 8.54
C ARG A 119 13.01 -2.01 7.29
N GLU A 120 13.35 -3.30 7.16
CA GLU A 120 14.04 -3.82 5.97
C GLU A 120 13.16 -3.72 4.71
N ILE A 121 11.87 -4.01 4.84
CA ILE A 121 10.89 -3.89 3.73
C ILE A 121 10.73 -2.42 3.32
N GLU A 122 10.59 -1.50 4.27
CA GLU A 122 10.50 -0.06 3.99
C GLU A 122 11.77 0.47 3.33
N GLY A 123 12.94 0.11 3.85
CA GLY A 123 14.23 0.43 3.25
C GLY A 123 14.38 -0.15 1.85
N GLY A 124 13.93 -1.39 1.65
CA GLY A 124 13.90 -2.07 0.35
C GLY A 124 12.99 -1.38 -0.65
N ALA A 125 11.80 -0.93 -0.24
CA ALA A 125 10.87 -0.20 -1.09
C ALA A 125 11.44 1.14 -1.56
N ALA A 126 12.07 1.89 -0.64
CA ALA A 126 12.74 3.15 -0.98
C ALA A 126 13.91 2.92 -1.95
N LEU A 127 14.73 1.88 -1.72
CA LEU A 127 15.82 1.51 -2.62
C LEU A 127 15.30 1.11 -4.00
N MET A 128 14.25 0.30 -4.08
CA MET A 128 13.62 -0.10 -5.34
C MET A 128 13.08 1.10 -6.13
N ALA A 129 12.47 2.07 -5.45
CA ALA A 129 12.04 3.31 -6.09
C ALA A 129 13.23 4.10 -6.65
N GLN A 130 14.32 4.20 -5.90
CA GLN A 130 15.55 4.85 -6.39
C GLN A 130 16.17 4.11 -7.58
N LEU A 131 16.24 2.78 -7.54
CA LEU A 131 16.77 1.97 -8.63
C LEU A 131 15.92 2.09 -9.89
N ARG A 132 14.59 2.10 -9.77
CA ARG A 132 13.68 2.33 -10.91
C ARG A 132 13.89 3.70 -11.54
N ARG A 133 14.04 4.76 -10.73
CA ARG A 133 14.35 6.11 -11.23
C ARG A 133 15.68 6.14 -11.97
N LYS A 134 16.74 5.55 -11.40
CA LYS A 134 18.06 5.45 -12.06
C LYS A 134 17.99 4.67 -13.36
N HIS A 135 17.26 3.55 -13.37
CA HIS A 135 17.10 2.71 -14.55
C HIS A 135 16.33 3.44 -15.66
N PHE A 136 15.29 4.21 -15.31
CA PHE A 136 14.57 5.06 -16.26
C PHE A 136 15.50 6.07 -16.93
N ILE A 137 16.31 6.82 -16.16
CA ILE A 137 17.29 7.76 -16.71
C ILE A 137 18.30 7.03 -17.60
N TYR A 138 18.82 5.88 -17.17
CA TYR A 138 19.73 5.07 -17.97
C TYR A 138 19.11 4.58 -19.28
N CYS A 139 17.82 4.25 -19.31
CA CYS A 139 17.13 3.87 -20.55
C CYS A 139 17.09 5.03 -21.54
N ILE A 140 16.86 6.25 -21.07
CA ILE A 140 16.94 7.46 -21.90
C ILE A 140 18.37 7.65 -22.41
N GLU A 141 19.36 7.63 -21.53
CA GLU A 141 20.77 7.86 -21.90
C GLU A 141 21.30 6.81 -22.90
N ALA A 142 20.86 5.56 -22.77
CA ALA A 142 21.24 4.46 -23.64
C ALA A 142 20.45 4.39 -24.97
N GLY A 143 19.49 5.30 -25.21
CA GLY A 143 18.68 5.29 -26.43
C GLY A 143 17.62 4.19 -26.48
N ARG A 144 17.29 3.58 -25.34
CA ARG A 144 16.22 2.56 -25.22
C ARG A 144 14.87 3.25 -25.04
N THR A 145 14.47 4.02 -26.06
CA THR A 145 13.29 4.90 -26.02
C THR A 145 11.99 4.16 -25.70
N LYS A 146 11.80 2.95 -26.23
CA LYS A 146 10.61 2.13 -25.95
C LYS A 146 10.49 1.78 -24.46
N GLU A 147 11.61 1.39 -23.85
CA GLU A 147 11.66 1.04 -22.43
C GLU A 147 11.47 2.30 -21.57
N ALA A 148 12.12 3.41 -21.93
CA ALA A 148 11.95 4.69 -21.25
C ALA A 148 10.49 5.16 -21.27
N LEU A 149 9.80 5.06 -22.41
CA LEU A 149 8.37 5.39 -22.53
C LEU A 149 7.49 4.46 -21.69
N LEU A 150 7.79 3.16 -21.66
CA LEU A 150 7.06 2.21 -20.82
C LEU A 150 7.22 2.58 -19.33
N TYR A 151 8.43 2.89 -18.89
CA TYR A 151 8.69 3.36 -17.53
C TYR A 151 7.96 4.68 -17.24
N HIS A 152 8.00 5.63 -18.17
CA HIS A 152 7.31 6.91 -18.05
C HIS A 152 5.78 6.73 -17.88
N ALA A 153 5.18 5.82 -18.64
CA ALA A 153 3.75 5.53 -18.59
C ALA A 153 3.31 4.72 -17.35
N THR A 154 4.19 3.85 -16.82
CA THR A 154 3.84 2.90 -15.75
C THR A 154 4.37 3.29 -14.37
N ALA A 155 5.22 4.32 -14.28
CA ALA A 155 5.77 4.77 -13.01
C ALA A 155 4.68 5.34 -12.09
N GLN A 156 4.54 4.74 -10.89
CA GLN A 156 3.67 5.27 -9.83
C GLN A 156 4.12 6.66 -9.34
N GLN A 157 5.40 6.98 -9.48
CA GLN A 157 5.96 8.31 -9.20
C GLN A 157 6.51 8.88 -10.50
N GLN A 158 5.70 9.71 -11.16
CA GLN A 158 6.14 10.46 -12.33
C GLN A 158 7.17 11.51 -11.90
N LEU A 159 8.31 11.50 -12.58
CA LEU A 159 9.32 12.54 -12.41
C LEU A 159 8.87 13.78 -13.18
N THR A 160 9.08 14.96 -12.62
CA THR A 160 8.82 16.20 -13.36
C THR A 160 9.87 16.39 -14.45
N ALA A 161 9.55 17.13 -15.51
CA ALA A 161 10.50 17.45 -16.59
C ALA A 161 11.85 17.96 -16.04
N ALA A 162 11.81 18.87 -15.05
CA ALA A 162 13.01 19.40 -14.40
C ALA A 162 13.83 18.30 -13.70
N GLN A 163 13.19 17.34 -13.02
CA GLN A 163 13.89 16.24 -12.35
C GLN A 163 14.54 15.28 -13.35
N ILE A 164 13.87 14.99 -14.46
CA ILE A 164 14.40 14.12 -15.53
C ILE A 164 15.65 14.77 -16.13
N ILE A 165 15.53 16.03 -16.53
CA ILE A 165 16.63 16.79 -17.12
C ILE A 165 17.78 16.96 -16.12
N GLU A 166 17.51 17.29 -14.87
CA GLU A 166 18.57 17.49 -13.87
C GLU A 166 19.35 16.20 -13.60
N ALA A 167 18.66 15.05 -13.55
CA ALA A 167 19.31 13.76 -13.42
C ALA A 167 20.24 13.45 -14.60
N ILE A 168 19.86 13.84 -15.81
CA ILE A 168 20.69 13.68 -17.02
C ILE A 168 21.84 14.70 -17.02
N ARG A 169 21.57 15.95 -16.63
CA ARG A 169 22.56 17.05 -16.61
C ARG A 169 23.71 16.78 -15.64
N THR A 170 23.42 16.12 -14.52
CA THR A 170 24.40 15.79 -13.49
C THR A 170 25.31 14.62 -13.87
N ASN A 171 25.02 13.91 -14.97
CA ASN A 171 25.91 12.91 -15.53
C ASN A 171 27.21 13.55 -16.02
N LYS A 172 28.36 13.03 -15.55
CA LYS A 172 29.70 13.51 -15.92
C LYS A 172 30.05 13.21 -17.39
N GLU A 173 29.37 12.25 -18.01
CA GLU A 173 29.60 11.82 -19.40
C GLU A 173 28.52 12.31 -20.37
N LEU A 174 27.95 13.49 -20.13
CA LEU A 174 26.99 14.09 -21.04
C LEU A 174 27.64 14.39 -22.41
N ARG A 175 27.49 13.44 -23.35
CA ARG A 175 27.99 13.50 -24.72
C ARG A 175 26.87 13.82 -25.70
N GLU A 176 27.26 14.17 -26.91
CA GLU A 176 26.39 14.42 -28.04
C GLU A 176 25.36 13.30 -28.29
N GLY A 177 25.81 12.04 -28.29
CA GLY A 177 24.93 10.89 -28.49
C GLY A 177 23.86 10.73 -27.41
N VAL A 178 24.18 11.06 -26.14
CA VAL A 178 23.21 11.05 -25.05
C VAL A 178 22.13 12.11 -25.31
N MET A 179 22.53 13.30 -25.78
CA MET A 179 21.57 14.36 -26.10
C MET A 179 20.65 13.96 -27.26
N LEU A 180 21.15 13.25 -28.27
CA LEU A 180 20.31 12.70 -29.34
C LEU A 180 19.27 11.72 -28.78
N ASN A 181 19.68 10.82 -27.89
CA ASN A 181 18.78 9.87 -27.26
C ASN A 181 17.70 10.57 -26.41
N VAL A 182 18.06 11.64 -25.71
CA VAL A 182 17.10 12.50 -24.98
C VAL A 182 16.09 13.11 -25.92
N LEU A 183 16.54 13.67 -27.05
CA LEU A 183 15.65 14.25 -28.06
C LEU A 183 14.71 13.21 -28.67
N ASP A 184 15.21 12.00 -28.96
CA ASP A 184 14.38 10.91 -29.45
C ASP A 184 13.33 10.46 -28.43
N PHE A 185 13.67 10.47 -27.13
CA PHE A 185 12.70 10.24 -26.06
C PHE A 185 11.63 11.34 -26.00
N ILE A 186 12.02 12.62 -25.98
CA ILE A 186 11.08 13.75 -25.94
C ILE A 186 10.14 13.68 -27.13
N ARG A 187 10.66 13.46 -28.34
CA ARG A 187 9.84 13.38 -29.56
C ARG A 187 8.85 12.22 -29.53
N ALA A 188 9.22 11.10 -28.90
CA ALA A 188 8.36 9.93 -28.84
C ALA A 188 7.25 10.03 -27.78
N LEU A 189 7.26 11.06 -26.93
CA LEU A 189 6.16 11.32 -25.99
C LEU A 189 4.91 11.77 -26.74
N PRO A 190 3.72 11.24 -26.37
CA PRO A 190 2.48 11.56 -27.06
C PRO A 190 1.95 12.97 -26.75
N ASP A 191 2.11 13.44 -25.51
CA ASP A 191 1.58 14.73 -25.07
C ASP A 191 2.48 15.91 -25.46
N GLU A 192 1.90 16.90 -26.15
CA GLU A 192 2.62 18.09 -26.59
C GLU A 192 3.01 19.00 -25.42
N ALA A 193 2.15 19.12 -24.39
CA ALA A 193 2.45 19.97 -23.24
C ALA A 193 3.67 19.46 -22.47
N GLU A 194 3.73 18.14 -22.28
CA GLU A 194 4.89 17.47 -21.69
C GLU A 194 6.16 17.60 -22.53
N ARG A 195 6.07 17.40 -23.86
CA ARG A 195 7.19 17.67 -24.78
C ARG A 195 7.70 19.09 -24.62
N ARG A 196 6.80 20.07 -24.58
CA ARG A 196 7.14 21.49 -24.42
C ARG A 196 7.89 21.76 -23.12
N ALA A 197 7.42 21.17 -22.01
CA ALA A 197 8.07 21.30 -20.72
C ALA A 197 9.48 20.71 -20.75
N LEU A 198 9.65 19.50 -21.30
CA LEU A 198 10.96 18.84 -21.41
C LEU A 198 11.93 19.62 -22.31
N TYR A 199 11.48 20.17 -23.44
CA TYR A 199 12.34 21.02 -24.27
C TYR A 199 12.78 22.29 -23.52
N ARG A 200 11.90 22.94 -22.76
CA ARG A 200 12.29 24.14 -21.98
C ARG A 200 13.30 23.79 -20.90
N GLU A 201 13.06 22.72 -20.16
CA GLU A 201 13.96 22.24 -19.11
C GLU A 201 15.28 21.74 -19.68
N ALA A 202 15.32 21.20 -20.90
CA ALA A 202 16.56 20.73 -21.54
C ALA A 202 17.54 21.86 -21.94
N LYS A 203 17.10 23.12 -22.01
CA LYS A 203 17.95 24.26 -22.42
C LYS A 203 19.29 24.38 -21.64
N PRO A 204 19.36 24.19 -20.30
CA PRO A 204 20.61 24.28 -19.56
C PRO A 204 21.58 23.12 -19.83
N ILE A 205 21.09 21.94 -20.25
CA ILE A 205 21.93 20.82 -20.69
C ILE A 205 22.73 21.25 -21.92
N LEU A 206 22.06 21.98 -22.81
CA LEU A 206 22.65 22.50 -24.02
C LEU A 206 23.84 23.42 -23.67
N GLY A 207 23.77 24.30 -22.67
CA GLY A 207 24.88 25.22 -22.33
C GLY A 207 26.27 24.57 -22.17
N ARG A 208 26.33 23.31 -21.73
CA ARG A 208 27.59 22.53 -21.62
C ARG A 208 28.04 21.90 -22.95
N VAL A 209 27.12 21.55 -23.83
CA VAL A 209 27.34 20.80 -25.09
C VAL A 209 27.38 21.71 -26.32
N LEU A 210 26.70 22.86 -26.27
CA LEU A 210 26.43 23.81 -27.36
C LEU A 210 27.67 24.48 -27.94
N LEU A 211 28.62 24.86 -27.10
CA LEU A 211 29.68 25.76 -27.54
C LEU A 211 30.71 25.08 -28.46
N ARG A 212 30.66 23.75 -28.59
CA ARG A 212 31.64 22.98 -29.37
C ARG A 212 31.05 22.03 -30.40
N THR A 213 29.72 21.83 -30.42
CA THR A 213 29.07 20.80 -31.26
C THR A 213 27.91 21.38 -32.09
N ARG A 214 27.36 20.57 -32.99
CA ARG A 214 26.20 20.93 -33.85
C ARG A 214 24.86 20.74 -33.15
N MET A 215 24.85 20.34 -31.86
CA MET A 215 23.64 20.00 -31.12
C MET A 215 22.66 21.16 -30.91
N ALA A 216 23.13 22.41 -30.96
CA ALA A 216 22.21 23.56 -30.92
C ALA A 216 21.23 23.54 -32.09
N LEU A 217 21.76 23.23 -33.28
CA LEU A 217 21.02 23.22 -34.52
C LEU A 217 20.02 22.07 -34.50
N VAL A 218 20.49 20.86 -34.12
CA VAL A 218 19.65 19.67 -33.96
C VAL A 218 18.53 19.92 -32.97
N PHE A 219 18.85 20.46 -31.79
CA PHE A 219 17.86 20.80 -30.77
C PHE A 219 16.85 21.83 -31.26
N GLY A 220 17.31 22.92 -31.87
CA GLY A 220 16.44 23.99 -32.33
C GLY A 220 15.51 23.55 -33.46
N ILE A 221 15.99 22.72 -34.39
CA ILE A 221 15.16 22.11 -35.44
C ILE A 221 14.07 21.24 -34.81
N ASP A 222 14.41 20.41 -33.83
CA ASP A 222 13.45 19.51 -33.19
C ASP A 222 12.40 20.27 -32.38
N ALA A 223 12.85 21.21 -31.55
CA ALA A 223 12.00 21.97 -30.64
C ALA A 223 11.07 22.95 -31.37
N ARG A 224 11.38 23.37 -32.61
CA ARG A 224 10.55 24.28 -33.42
C ARG A 224 9.15 23.75 -33.70
N SER A 225 8.95 22.44 -33.62
CA SER A 225 7.63 21.81 -33.76
C SER A 225 6.71 22.04 -32.56
N VAL A 226 7.25 22.43 -31.39
CA VAL A 226 6.49 22.50 -30.12
C VAL A 226 6.70 23.83 -29.36
N LEU A 227 7.83 24.50 -29.56
CA LEU A 227 8.16 25.79 -28.97
C LEU A 227 7.91 26.95 -29.93
N PRO A 228 7.52 28.13 -29.42
CA PRO A 228 7.35 29.32 -30.23
C PRO A 228 8.70 29.81 -30.80
N ALA A 229 8.64 30.45 -31.97
CA ALA A 229 9.83 30.90 -32.72
C ALA A 229 10.75 31.81 -31.89
N ASN A 230 10.19 32.69 -31.06
CA ASN A 230 10.97 33.57 -30.17
C ASN A 230 11.90 32.80 -29.20
N GLU A 231 11.50 31.60 -28.75
CA GLU A 231 12.32 30.77 -27.87
C GLU A 231 13.35 29.94 -28.64
N THR A 232 13.03 29.51 -29.86
CA THR A 232 13.94 28.67 -30.68
C THR A 232 14.95 29.50 -31.45
N ASP A 233 14.56 30.67 -31.96
CA ASP A 233 15.41 31.53 -32.77
C ASP A 233 16.55 32.12 -31.92
N ALA A 234 16.28 32.44 -30.65
CA ALA A 234 17.30 32.85 -29.70
C ALA A 234 18.36 31.75 -29.44
N LEU A 235 17.96 30.48 -29.46
CA LEU A 235 18.87 29.34 -29.30
C LEU A 235 19.69 29.06 -30.57
N LEU A 236 19.09 29.31 -31.74
CA LEU A 236 19.71 29.12 -33.05
C LEU A 236 20.62 30.30 -33.44
N ALA A 237 20.35 31.50 -32.91
CA ALA A 237 21.04 32.76 -33.25
C ALA A 237 22.58 32.66 -33.23
N PRO A 238 23.23 32.09 -32.20
CA PRO A 238 24.69 31.97 -32.17
C PRO A 238 25.25 31.05 -33.26
N MET A 239 24.50 30.02 -33.65
CA MET A 239 24.90 29.12 -34.73
C MET A 239 24.67 29.73 -36.10
N THR A 240 23.53 30.39 -36.30
CA THR A 240 23.29 31.14 -37.54
C THR A 240 24.35 32.23 -37.73
N GLU A 241 24.79 32.89 -36.66
CA GLU A 241 25.87 33.86 -36.74
C GLU A 241 27.20 33.18 -37.08
N ARG A 242 27.56 32.06 -36.43
CA ARG A 242 28.76 31.28 -36.78
C ARG A 242 28.79 30.87 -38.26
N TYR A 243 27.69 30.31 -38.77
CA TYR A 243 27.60 29.93 -40.18
C TYR A 243 27.57 31.13 -41.12
N ARG A 244 27.04 32.28 -40.68
CA ARG A 244 27.09 33.56 -41.40
C ARG A 244 28.51 34.10 -41.48
N THR A 245 29.29 34.04 -40.40
CA THR A 245 30.70 34.44 -40.40
C THR A 245 31.51 33.55 -41.32
N ASP A 246 31.33 32.22 -41.24
CA ASP A 246 31.97 31.26 -42.16
C ASP A 246 31.66 31.61 -43.64
N PHE A 247 30.41 32.00 -43.93
CA PHE A 247 30.00 32.42 -45.27
C PHE A 247 30.63 33.74 -45.72
N LEU A 248 30.68 34.75 -44.84
CA LEU A 248 31.27 36.07 -45.13
C LEU A 248 32.79 36.04 -45.27
N GLU A 249 33.47 35.10 -44.61
CA GLU A 249 34.92 34.86 -44.72
C GLU A 249 35.30 34.13 -46.03
N GLY A 250 34.33 33.87 -46.92
CA GLY A 250 34.59 33.30 -48.23
C GLY A 250 34.69 31.77 -48.24
N HIS A 251 34.29 31.10 -47.15
CA HIS A 251 34.02 29.66 -47.17
C HIS A 251 32.66 29.41 -47.85
N TYR A 252 32.59 29.71 -49.15
CA TYR A 252 31.43 29.48 -50.01
C TYR A 252 30.95 28.05 -49.85
N PHE A 253 29.76 27.89 -49.26
CA PHE A 253 29.14 26.61 -48.94
C PHE A 253 30.18 25.61 -48.45
N ASN A 254 30.38 25.57 -47.13
CA ASN A 254 31.16 24.56 -46.46
C ASN A 254 30.47 23.19 -46.69
N HIS A 255 30.56 22.67 -47.92
CA HIS A 255 29.85 21.50 -48.43
C HIS A 255 30.27 20.32 -47.59
N ASP A 256 31.55 20.26 -47.21
CA ASP A 256 32.06 19.32 -46.22
C ASP A 256 31.40 19.46 -44.85
N ALA A 257 31.06 20.67 -44.40
CA ALA A 257 30.36 20.85 -43.13
C ALA A 257 28.89 20.39 -43.22
N LEU A 258 28.20 20.72 -44.31
CA LEU A 258 26.83 20.29 -44.60
C LEU A 258 26.75 18.78 -44.82
N THR A 259 27.64 18.21 -45.63
CA THR A 259 27.74 16.77 -45.89
C THR A 259 28.11 16.01 -44.63
N ARG A 260 29.01 16.54 -43.78
CA ARG A 260 29.23 15.97 -42.43
C ARG A 260 27.96 16.05 -41.58
N PHE A 261 27.20 17.14 -41.65
CA PHE A 261 25.98 17.29 -40.85
C PHE A 261 24.90 16.31 -41.32
N ALA A 262 24.71 16.20 -42.62
CA ALA A 262 23.83 15.24 -43.26
C ALA A 262 24.23 13.79 -42.94
N ARG A 263 25.52 13.49 -42.88
CA ARG A 263 26.03 12.16 -42.52
C ARG A 263 25.81 11.85 -41.04
N ASP A 264 26.13 12.79 -40.16
CA ASP A 264 26.10 12.56 -38.71
C ASP A 264 24.66 12.68 -38.14
N TYR A 265 23.79 13.47 -38.79
CA TYR A 265 22.40 13.72 -38.40
C TYR A 265 21.43 13.66 -39.60
N PRO A 266 21.33 12.53 -40.31
CA PRO A 266 20.55 12.42 -41.56
C PRO A 266 19.07 12.80 -41.38
N ARG A 267 18.51 12.55 -40.19
CA ARG A 267 17.12 12.91 -39.86
C ARG A 267 16.83 14.41 -39.88
N TYR A 268 17.84 15.23 -39.64
CA TYR A 268 17.71 16.69 -39.51
C TYR A 268 18.14 17.43 -40.78
N TYR A 269 18.49 16.67 -41.83
CA TYR A 269 18.89 17.16 -43.13
C TYR A 269 17.91 16.62 -44.18
N VAL A 270 16.80 17.36 -44.37
CA VAL A 270 15.72 17.06 -45.32
C VAL A 270 15.43 18.30 -46.14
#